data_AF-A0A850DE28-F1
#
_entry.id   AF-A0A850DE28-F1
#
_cell.length_a   1.000
_cell.length_b   1.000
_cell.length_c   1.000
_cell.angle_alpha   90.00
_cell.angle_beta   90.00
_cell.angle_gamma   90.00
#
_symmetry.space_group_name_H-M   'P 1'
#
loop_
_entity.id
_entity.type
_entity.pdbx_description
1 polymer ?
#
loop_
_entity_poly.entity_id
_entity_poly.type
_entity_poly.pdbx_seq_one_letter_code
_entity_poly.pdbx_strand_id
1 'polypeptide(L)'
;MEQVTLTIDGVEVSVPKGTLVIRAAEQIGVQIPRFCDHPLLDPVGACRQCLVEVEGQRKPMASCTIVATDGMVVRTQQSSPAADKAQQGVMELLLINHPLDCPVCDKGGECPLQNQAMSNGRPESRFTDAKRTYPKPIPISAAVLLDRERCVLCARCTRFSNQVAGDPFIELLERGALQQVGIYSEEPFDSYFSGNTVQVCPVGALTGTSYRFRARPFDLVSTPSSCEHCASGCALRTDHRRGKVLRRLAGDDPAVNEEWNCDKGRWAFAYATLPDRITTPLLRDKSGELVPASWSQALAAAARGLAKARGDVGVLVGGRATVEDAYAYAKFTRVALGSNDIDFRSRAHSAEEADFLAARVAGGRLETGYDDVDSASTVLLVAFEPEEESPIVFLRLRKAVRAGKTAVHSVAPFASAGLRKLDGTLISAAPGTETTVVQGLSIDALREPNAVILVGERAALTPGLLSALARLAEETGARLAWIPRRAGERGAVEAGALPGLL
;
A
#
# COMPACT_ATOMS: atom_id res chain seq x y z
N MET A 1 -20.65 2.66 20.80
CA MET A 1 -21.24 3.18 19.56
C MET A 1 -22.71 2.79 19.54
N GLU A 2 -23.60 3.71 19.17
CA GLU A 2 -25.04 3.43 19.00
C GLU A 2 -25.21 2.36 17.91
N GLN A 3 -26.01 1.32 18.19
CA GLN A 3 -26.32 0.23 17.26
C GLN A 3 -27.70 0.46 16.65
N VAL A 4 -27.89 0.03 15.40
CA VAL A 4 -29.20 -0.02 14.73
C VAL A 4 -29.47 -1.45 14.29
N THR A 5 -30.71 -1.90 14.42
CA THR A 5 -31.10 -3.26 14.05
C THR A 5 -31.96 -3.24 12.80
N LEU A 6 -31.61 -4.05 11.80
CA LEU A 6 -32.35 -4.22 10.55
C LEU A 6 -32.55 -5.70 10.23
N THR A 7 -33.52 -6.01 9.38
CA THR A 7 -33.76 -7.37 8.88
C THR A 7 -33.33 -7.45 7.42
N ILE A 8 -32.46 -8.41 7.08
CA ILE A 8 -32.01 -8.69 5.72
C ILE A 8 -32.37 -10.13 5.39
N ASP A 9 -33.21 -10.34 4.36
CA ASP A 9 -33.68 -11.68 3.95
C ASP A 9 -34.29 -12.50 5.10
N GLY A 10 -34.98 -11.82 6.02
CA GLY A 10 -35.60 -12.45 7.21
C GLY A 10 -34.65 -12.69 8.37
N VAL A 11 -33.36 -12.33 8.24
CA VAL A 11 -32.35 -12.43 9.30
C VAL A 11 -32.16 -11.06 9.95
N GLU A 12 -32.32 -11.00 11.27
CA GLU A 12 -32.04 -9.79 12.05
C GLU A 12 -30.52 -9.60 12.23
N VAL A 13 -30.04 -8.38 12.02
CA VAL A 13 -28.64 -8.00 12.20
C VAL A 13 -28.55 -6.63 12.88
N SER A 14 -27.65 -6.50 13.85
CA SER A 14 -27.35 -5.24 14.52
C SER A 14 -25.98 -4.71 14.07
N VAL A 15 -25.94 -3.47 13.60
CA VAL A 15 -24.73 -2.83 13.08
C VAL A 15 -24.52 -1.43 13.65
N PRO A 16 -23.28 -0.92 13.72
CA PRO A 16 -23.04 0.44 14.17
C PRO A 16 -23.82 1.45 13.31
N LYS A 17 -24.41 2.46 13.95
CA LYS A 17 -25.10 3.55 13.25
C LYS A 17 -24.18 4.19 12.19
N GLY A 18 -24.72 4.41 10.99
CA GLY A 18 -23.94 4.89 9.84
C GLY A 18 -23.43 3.77 8.90
N THR A 19 -23.53 2.50 9.31
CA THR A 19 -23.21 1.36 8.45
C THR A 19 -24.12 1.31 7.22
N LEU A 20 -23.55 1.07 6.05
CA LEU A 20 -24.32 0.92 4.81
C LEU A 20 -24.99 -0.46 4.74
N VAL A 21 -26.14 -0.56 4.08
CA VAL A 21 -26.88 -1.83 3.92
C VAL A 21 -25.99 -2.93 3.33
N ILE A 22 -25.14 -2.62 2.34
CA ILE A 22 -24.23 -3.61 1.76
C ILE A 22 -23.21 -4.15 2.78
N ARG A 23 -22.78 -3.33 3.74
CA ARG A 23 -21.84 -3.73 4.80
C ARG A 23 -22.55 -4.54 5.88
N ALA A 24 -23.79 -4.21 6.19
CA ALA A 24 -24.62 -5.02 7.09
C ALA A 24 -24.88 -6.42 6.54
N ALA A 25 -25.16 -6.53 5.23
CA ALA A 25 -25.35 -7.81 4.56
C ALA A 25 -24.08 -8.70 4.63
N GLU A 26 -22.89 -8.11 4.50
CA GLU A 26 -21.62 -8.85 4.60
C GLU A 26 -21.41 -9.51 5.98
N GLN A 27 -21.86 -8.87 7.06
CA GLN A 27 -21.69 -9.40 8.42
C GLN A 27 -22.46 -10.69 8.65
N ILE A 28 -23.53 -10.92 7.89
CA ILE A 28 -24.34 -12.15 7.94
C ILE A 28 -24.07 -13.09 6.75
N GLY A 29 -22.99 -12.85 5.99
CA GLY A 29 -22.59 -13.68 4.86
C GLY A 29 -23.46 -13.52 3.60
N VAL A 30 -24.32 -12.50 3.53
CA VAL A 30 -25.16 -12.22 2.36
C VAL A 30 -24.37 -11.41 1.35
N GLN A 31 -24.04 -12.03 0.22
CA GLN A 31 -23.31 -11.38 -0.87
C GLN A 31 -24.26 -10.62 -1.80
N ILE A 32 -24.16 -9.29 -1.79
CA ILE A 32 -24.81 -8.42 -2.78
C ILE A 32 -23.80 -8.11 -3.91
N PRO A 33 -24.16 -8.31 -5.19
CA PRO A 33 -23.24 -8.09 -6.31
C PRO A 33 -22.92 -6.61 -6.50
N ARG A 34 -21.70 -6.32 -6.99
CA ARG A 34 -21.17 -4.95 -7.04
C ARG A 34 -20.03 -4.80 -8.04
N PHE A 35 -19.89 -3.58 -8.57
CA PHE A 35 -18.72 -3.16 -9.36
C PHE A 35 -18.08 -1.86 -8.89
N CYS A 36 -18.86 -0.84 -8.50
CA CYS A 36 -18.30 0.44 -8.06
C CYS A 36 -17.97 0.46 -6.57
N ASP A 37 -18.77 -0.21 -5.73
CA ASP A 37 -18.55 -0.24 -4.28
C ASP A 37 -17.19 -0.84 -3.91
N HIS A 38 -16.47 -0.22 -2.98
CA HIS A 38 -15.21 -0.70 -2.42
C HIS A 38 -15.14 -0.22 -0.96
N PRO A 39 -14.76 -1.05 0.04
CA PRO A 39 -14.80 -0.67 1.45
C PRO A 39 -13.99 0.60 1.78
N LEU A 40 -12.85 0.77 1.10
CA LEU A 40 -11.91 1.87 1.31
C LEU A 40 -12.14 3.10 0.39
N LEU A 41 -13.25 3.17 -0.35
CA LEU A 41 -13.61 4.32 -1.19
C LEU A 41 -15.00 4.85 -0.85
N ASP A 42 -15.20 6.15 -0.99
CA ASP A 42 -16.48 6.77 -0.64
C ASP A 42 -17.61 6.24 -1.54
N PRO A 43 -18.82 6.00 -0.99
CA PRO A 43 -19.98 5.54 -1.76
C PRO A 43 -20.30 6.39 -2.99
N VAL A 44 -20.64 5.73 -4.10
CA VAL A 44 -20.96 6.43 -5.36
C VAL A 44 -22.22 5.94 -6.06
N GLY A 45 -22.60 4.67 -5.91
CA GLY A 45 -23.80 4.11 -6.56
C GLY A 45 -23.77 4.09 -8.10
N ALA A 46 -22.61 4.29 -8.74
CA ALA A 46 -22.49 4.45 -10.19
C ALA A 46 -22.97 3.24 -11.01
N CYS A 47 -22.60 2.02 -10.62
CA CYS A 47 -22.87 0.83 -11.42
C CYS A 47 -24.30 0.28 -11.28
N ARG A 48 -25.01 0.62 -10.19
CA ARG A 48 -26.34 0.07 -9.85
C ARG A 48 -26.43 -1.47 -9.75
N GLN A 49 -25.33 -2.21 -9.70
CA GLN A 49 -25.39 -3.67 -9.59
C GLN A 49 -25.89 -4.17 -8.21
N CYS A 50 -25.78 -3.34 -7.18
CA CYS A 50 -26.11 -3.69 -5.80
C CYS A 50 -27.56 -3.35 -5.39
N LEU A 51 -28.49 -3.31 -6.36
CA LEU A 51 -29.88 -2.97 -6.10
C LEU A 51 -30.54 -4.04 -5.23
N VAL A 52 -31.18 -3.61 -4.14
CA VAL A 52 -31.96 -4.43 -3.21
C VAL A 52 -33.34 -3.80 -3.02
N GLU A 53 -34.33 -4.61 -2.67
CA GLU A 53 -35.64 -4.10 -2.28
C GLU A 53 -35.59 -3.68 -0.81
N VAL A 54 -36.11 -2.49 -0.50
CA VAL A 54 -36.25 -1.98 0.86
C VAL A 54 -37.73 -1.72 1.09
N GLU A 55 -38.28 -2.25 2.18
CA GLU A 55 -39.69 -2.14 2.48
C GLU A 55 -40.14 -0.66 2.56
N GLY A 56 -41.31 -0.35 1.99
CA GLY A 56 -41.82 1.01 1.85
C GLY A 56 -41.24 1.80 0.67
N GLN A 57 -40.18 1.33 0.01
CA GLN A 57 -39.63 1.98 -1.19
C GLN A 57 -40.31 1.47 -2.47
N ARG A 58 -40.63 2.39 -3.39
CA ARG A 58 -41.33 2.05 -4.66
C ARG A 58 -40.44 1.35 -5.68
N LYS A 59 -39.12 1.49 -5.57
CA LYS A 59 -38.14 0.95 -6.52
C LYS A 59 -36.98 0.33 -5.74
N PRO A 60 -36.29 -0.68 -6.31
CA PRO A 60 -35.04 -1.17 -5.74
C PRO A 60 -34.03 -0.03 -5.55
N MET A 61 -33.30 -0.09 -4.45
CA MET A 61 -32.40 0.96 -3.99
C MET A 61 -30.96 0.43 -3.95
N ALA A 62 -29.97 1.29 -4.17
CA ALA A 62 -28.57 0.90 -4.18
C ALA A 62 -28.04 0.68 -2.75
N SER A 63 -27.86 -0.58 -2.35
CA SER A 63 -27.40 -0.94 -0.99
C SER A 63 -26.06 -0.31 -0.58
N CYS A 64 -25.21 0.04 -1.54
CA CYS A 64 -23.92 0.68 -1.28
C CYS A 64 -24.00 2.18 -0.97
N THR A 65 -25.17 2.81 -1.01
CA THR A 65 -25.34 4.24 -0.68
C THR A 65 -26.40 4.49 0.39
N ILE A 66 -27.06 3.45 0.89
CA ILE A 66 -28.14 3.56 1.87
C ILE A 66 -27.58 3.19 3.23
N VAL A 67 -27.75 4.09 4.20
CA VAL A 67 -27.41 3.84 5.60
C VAL A 67 -28.49 2.98 6.24
N ALA A 68 -28.07 1.94 6.96
CA ALA A 68 -28.97 1.10 7.74
C ALA A 68 -29.66 1.93 8.83
N THR A 69 -30.97 1.76 8.98
CA THR A 69 -31.76 2.40 10.05
C THR A 69 -32.48 1.33 10.86
N ASP A 70 -32.83 1.68 12.09
CA ASP A 70 -33.55 0.77 12.97
C ASP A 70 -34.91 0.37 12.38
N GLY A 71 -35.24 -0.92 12.47
CA GLY A 71 -36.45 -1.51 11.89
C GLY A 71 -36.47 -1.60 10.35
N MET A 72 -35.37 -1.26 9.66
CA MET A 72 -35.31 -1.37 8.19
C MET A 72 -35.46 -2.85 7.78
N VAL A 73 -36.28 -3.12 6.76
CA VAL A 73 -36.43 -4.46 6.17
C VAL A 73 -35.91 -4.43 4.74
N VAL A 74 -34.92 -5.28 4.44
CA VAL A 74 -34.23 -5.39 3.16
C VAL A 74 -34.40 -6.80 2.61
N ARG A 75 -34.75 -6.89 1.33
CA ARG A 75 -34.83 -8.15 0.56
C ARG A 75 -33.83 -8.08 -0.60
N THR A 76 -32.84 -8.97 -0.60
CA THR A 76 -31.81 -9.02 -1.64
C THR A 76 -32.30 -9.78 -2.88
N GLN A 77 -31.44 -9.99 -3.87
CA GLN A 77 -31.78 -10.82 -5.03
C GLN A 77 -32.15 -12.26 -4.67
N GLN A 78 -31.81 -12.73 -3.48
CA GLN A 78 -32.15 -14.08 -3.03
C GLN A 78 -33.62 -14.21 -2.63
N SER A 79 -34.23 -13.14 -2.09
CA SER A 79 -35.58 -13.15 -1.55
C SER A 79 -36.56 -12.21 -2.26
N SER A 80 -36.07 -11.31 -3.14
CA SER A 80 -36.88 -10.39 -3.94
C SER A 80 -36.69 -10.62 -5.45
N PRO A 81 -37.75 -11.07 -6.17
CA PRO A 81 -37.76 -11.13 -7.63
C PRO A 81 -37.56 -9.76 -8.30
N ALA A 82 -37.95 -8.67 -7.61
CA ALA A 82 -37.77 -7.32 -8.13
C ALA A 82 -36.29 -6.90 -8.08
N ALA A 83 -35.58 -7.23 -7.00
CA ALA A 83 -34.14 -7.01 -6.88
C ALA A 83 -33.35 -7.86 -7.89
N ASP A 84 -33.65 -9.16 -7.98
CA ASP A 84 -33.02 -10.06 -8.96
C ASP A 84 -33.19 -9.57 -10.41
N LYS A 85 -34.42 -9.24 -10.81
CA LYS A 85 -34.71 -8.69 -12.15
C LYS A 85 -33.96 -7.39 -12.42
N ALA A 86 -33.84 -6.52 -11.42
CA ALA A 86 -33.10 -5.26 -11.56
C ALA A 86 -31.60 -5.51 -11.78
N GLN A 87 -31.00 -6.44 -11.03
CA GLN A 87 -29.60 -6.81 -11.16
C GLN A 87 -29.30 -7.45 -12.53
N GLN A 88 -30.17 -8.33 -13.03
CA GLN A 88 -30.03 -8.90 -14.38
C GLN A 88 -30.13 -7.83 -15.47
N GLY A 89 -31.03 -6.84 -15.30
CA GLY A 89 -31.15 -5.70 -16.21
C GLY A 89 -29.88 -4.82 -16.22
N VAL A 90 -29.29 -4.58 -15.05
CA VAL A 90 -28.02 -3.85 -14.95
C VAL A 90 -26.88 -4.63 -15.60
N MET A 91 -26.76 -5.94 -15.35
CA MET A 91 -25.76 -6.78 -16.01
C MET A 91 -25.86 -6.71 -17.53
N GLU A 92 -27.08 -6.74 -18.08
CA GLU A 92 -27.30 -6.60 -19.52
C GLU A 92 -26.83 -5.25 -20.05
N LEU A 93 -27.13 -4.15 -19.34
CA LEU A 93 -26.66 -2.80 -19.71
C LEU A 93 -25.14 -2.67 -19.61
N LEU A 94 -24.49 -3.34 -18.65
CA LEU A 94 -23.03 -3.33 -18.54
C LEU A 94 -22.38 -4.11 -19.69
N LEU A 95 -23.02 -5.19 -20.15
CA LEU A 95 -22.51 -6.05 -21.23
C LEU A 95 -22.85 -5.52 -22.63
N ILE A 96 -23.80 -4.60 -22.77
CA ILE A 96 -24.29 -4.09 -24.07
C ILE A 96 -23.14 -3.58 -24.95
N ASN A 97 -22.22 -2.82 -24.36
CA ASN A 97 -21.06 -2.21 -25.03
C ASN A 97 -19.73 -2.83 -24.59
N HIS A 98 -19.75 -3.87 -23.75
CA HIS A 98 -18.55 -4.60 -23.36
C HIS A 98 -18.11 -5.55 -24.50
N PRO A 99 -16.83 -5.56 -24.89
CA PRO A 99 -16.33 -6.38 -25.99
C PRO A 99 -16.27 -7.87 -25.60
N LEU A 100 -16.33 -8.75 -26.59
CA LEU A 100 -16.15 -10.20 -26.43
C LEU A 100 -14.66 -10.58 -26.32
N ASP A 101 -13.94 -9.85 -25.47
CA ASP A 101 -12.50 -9.97 -25.30
C ASP A 101 -12.10 -11.04 -24.27
N CYS A 102 -13.03 -11.74 -23.63
CA CYS A 102 -12.73 -12.69 -22.55
C CYS A 102 -11.58 -13.68 -22.86
N PRO A 103 -11.47 -14.25 -24.08
CA PRO A 103 -10.36 -15.15 -24.42
C PRO A 103 -8.98 -14.48 -24.46
N VAL A 104 -8.93 -13.16 -24.69
CA VAL A 104 -7.68 -12.37 -24.80
C VAL A 104 -7.44 -11.45 -23.60
N CYS A 105 -8.45 -11.15 -22.80
CA CYS A 105 -8.39 -10.26 -21.64
C CYS A 105 -7.65 -10.89 -20.47
N ASP A 106 -6.59 -10.27 -19.94
CA ASP A 106 -5.76 -10.83 -18.84
C ASP A 106 -6.53 -11.16 -17.56
N LYS A 107 -7.62 -10.43 -17.32
CA LYS A 107 -8.47 -10.62 -16.14
C LYS A 107 -9.43 -11.81 -16.28
N GLY A 108 -9.51 -12.44 -17.45
CA GLY A 108 -10.32 -13.64 -17.67
C GLY A 108 -9.90 -14.75 -16.70
N GLY A 109 -10.87 -15.28 -15.95
CA GLY A 109 -10.66 -16.22 -14.84
C GLY A 109 -10.63 -15.59 -13.44
N GLU A 110 -10.39 -14.27 -13.33
CA GLU A 110 -10.46 -13.52 -12.05
C GLU A 110 -11.30 -12.23 -12.18
N CYS A 111 -12.21 -12.19 -13.16
CA CYS A 111 -12.99 -10.99 -13.50
C CYS A 111 -14.34 -10.99 -12.76
N PRO A 112 -14.57 -10.06 -11.81
CA PRO A 112 -15.89 -9.86 -11.22
C PRO A 112 -17.03 -9.74 -12.24
N LEU A 113 -16.82 -9.09 -13.39
CA LEU A 113 -17.86 -8.97 -14.42
C LEU A 113 -18.21 -10.33 -15.03
N GLN A 114 -17.21 -11.16 -15.30
CA GLN A 114 -17.42 -12.51 -15.81
C GLN A 114 -18.20 -13.35 -14.78
N ASN A 115 -17.75 -13.35 -13.53
CA ASN A 115 -18.36 -14.15 -12.47
C ASN A 115 -19.81 -13.70 -12.21
N GLN A 116 -20.05 -12.39 -12.11
CA GLN A 116 -21.39 -11.84 -11.87
C GLN A 116 -22.31 -11.95 -13.10
N ALA A 117 -21.78 -12.00 -14.33
CA ALA A 117 -22.58 -12.32 -15.50
C ALA A 117 -23.08 -13.78 -15.46
N MET A 118 -22.28 -14.70 -14.94
CA MET A 118 -22.67 -16.10 -14.79
C MET A 118 -23.66 -16.30 -13.63
N SER A 119 -23.51 -15.57 -12.52
CA SER A 119 -24.37 -15.75 -11.33
C SER A 119 -25.62 -14.86 -11.31
N ASN A 120 -25.55 -13.66 -11.88
CA ASN A 120 -26.60 -12.63 -11.80
C ASN A 120 -26.97 -12.03 -13.17
N GLY A 121 -26.44 -12.59 -14.27
CA GLY A 121 -26.74 -12.18 -15.63
C GLY A 121 -27.69 -13.14 -16.35
N ARG A 122 -28.04 -12.78 -17.59
CA ARG A 122 -28.81 -13.64 -18.49
C ARG A 122 -27.88 -14.56 -19.28
N PRO A 123 -28.32 -15.80 -19.62
CA PRO A 123 -27.53 -16.69 -20.46
C PRO A 123 -27.41 -16.21 -21.91
N GLU A 124 -28.39 -15.43 -22.39
CA GLU A 124 -28.46 -14.96 -23.77
C GLU A 124 -28.52 -13.44 -23.85
N SER A 125 -27.82 -12.86 -24.83
CA SER A 125 -27.89 -11.44 -25.16
C SER A 125 -29.12 -11.16 -26.02
N ARG A 126 -29.86 -10.09 -25.68
CA ARG A 126 -30.89 -9.52 -26.56
C ARG A 126 -30.34 -8.42 -27.47
N PHE A 127 -29.11 -7.96 -27.20
CA PHE A 127 -28.45 -6.93 -27.99
C PHE A 127 -27.76 -7.56 -29.21
N THR A 128 -28.20 -7.16 -30.40
CA THR A 128 -27.71 -7.65 -31.70
C THR A 128 -27.04 -6.57 -32.55
N ASP A 129 -26.98 -5.34 -32.06
CA ASP A 129 -26.39 -4.21 -32.79
C ASP A 129 -24.87 -4.13 -32.62
N ALA A 130 -24.27 -3.18 -33.33
CA ALA A 130 -22.84 -2.89 -33.22
C ALA A 130 -22.49 -2.32 -31.83
N LYS A 131 -21.50 -2.94 -31.17
CA LYS A 131 -20.89 -2.42 -29.95
C LYS A 131 -19.96 -1.25 -30.27
N ARG A 132 -19.82 -0.32 -29.34
CA ARG A 132 -18.82 0.76 -29.46
C ARG A 132 -17.39 0.22 -29.54
N THR A 133 -16.54 0.90 -30.28
CA THR A 133 -15.11 0.57 -30.41
C THR A 133 -14.21 1.76 -30.11
N TYR A 134 -13.02 1.48 -29.57
CA TYR A 134 -11.97 2.43 -29.23
C TYR A 134 -10.59 1.84 -29.55
N PRO A 135 -9.59 2.71 -29.84
CA PRO A 135 -8.19 2.29 -29.83
C PRO A 135 -7.80 1.60 -28.52
N LYS A 136 -7.16 0.43 -28.61
CA LYS A 136 -6.70 -0.37 -27.48
C LYS A 136 -5.43 -1.18 -27.83
N PRO A 137 -4.44 -1.30 -26.92
CA PRO A 137 -4.33 -0.60 -25.64
C PRO A 137 -3.81 0.84 -25.82
N ILE A 138 -4.13 1.72 -24.87
CA ILE A 138 -3.56 3.07 -24.76
C ILE A 138 -2.57 3.07 -23.59
N PRO A 139 -1.30 3.46 -23.79
CA PRO A 139 -0.39 3.69 -22.69
C PRO A 139 -0.78 4.98 -21.96
N ILE A 140 -1.18 4.87 -20.69
CA ILE A 140 -1.50 6.04 -19.85
C ILE A 140 -0.36 6.37 -18.88
N SER A 141 0.55 5.42 -18.64
CA SER A 141 1.85 5.61 -18.00
C SER A 141 2.82 4.53 -18.50
N ALA A 142 4.07 4.55 -18.03
CA ALA A 142 5.02 3.48 -18.32
C ALA A 142 4.56 2.10 -17.80
N ALA A 143 3.80 2.08 -16.70
CA ALA A 143 3.42 0.87 -16.00
C ALA A 143 1.97 0.41 -16.27
N VAL A 144 1.10 1.28 -16.79
CA VAL A 144 -0.35 1.01 -16.92
C VAL A 144 -0.86 1.22 -18.35
N LEU A 145 -1.59 0.22 -18.84
CA LEU A 145 -2.26 0.21 -20.14
C LEU A 145 -3.79 0.23 -19.96
N LEU A 146 -4.48 0.99 -20.81
CA LEU A 146 -5.92 1.18 -20.80
C LEU A 146 -6.59 0.60 -22.06
N ASP A 147 -7.50 -0.36 -21.86
CA ASP A 147 -8.45 -0.86 -22.86
C ASP A 147 -9.84 -0.28 -22.57
N ARG A 148 -10.16 0.89 -23.14
CA ARG A 148 -11.40 1.64 -22.85
C ARG A 148 -12.68 0.85 -23.05
N GLU A 149 -12.74 0.03 -24.10
CA GLU A 149 -13.91 -0.79 -24.43
C GLU A 149 -14.30 -1.75 -23.30
N ARG A 150 -13.31 -2.25 -22.53
CA ARG A 150 -13.55 -3.17 -21.42
C ARG A 150 -14.05 -2.48 -20.16
N CYS A 151 -13.97 -1.14 -20.09
CA CYS A 151 -14.35 -0.38 -18.91
C CYS A 151 -15.88 -0.35 -18.74
N VAL A 152 -16.33 -0.63 -17.51
CA VAL A 152 -17.75 -0.59 -17.09
C VAL A 152 -18.11 0.70 -16.34
N LEU A 153 -17.27 1.74 -16.44
CA LEU A 153 -17.49 3.07 -15.86
C LEU A 153 -17.84 3.07 -14.36
N CYS A 154 -17.25 2.13 -13.60
CA CYS A 154 -17.50 1.99 -12.17
C CYS A 154 -16.86 3.10 -11.30
N ALA A 155 -16.06 3.97 -11.89
CA ALA A 155 -15.35 5.07 -11.22
C ALA A 155 -14.45 4.64 -10.04
N ARG A 156 -14.00 3.37 -9.95
CA ARG A 156 -13.07 2.94 -8.89
C ARG A 156 -11.67 3.50 -9.07
N CYS A 157 -11.13 3.48 -10.30
CA CYS A 157 -9.79 4.00 -10.58
C CYS A 157 -9.69 5.50 -10.33
N THR A 158 -10.68 6.28 -10.81
CA THR A 158 -10.72 7.74 -10.65
C THR A 158 -10.90 8.15 -9.18
N ARG A 159 -11.77 7.45 -8.44
CA ARG A 159 -11.92 7.67 -6.98
C ARG A 159 -10.69 7.25 -6.20
N PHE A 160 -10.05 6.12 -6.53
CA PHE A 160 -8.80 5.75 -5.88
C PHE A 160 -7.72 6.83 -6.08
N SER A 161 -7.54 7.27 -7.33
CA SER A 161 -6.55 8.27 -7.70
C SER A 161 -6.78 9.61 -6.97
N ASN A 162 -8.03 10.05 -6.85
CA ASN A 162 -8.38 11.27 -6.11
C ASN A 162 -8.35 11.09 -4.57
N GLN A 163 -9.13 10.13 -4.06
CA GLN A 163 -9.41 9.98 -2.62
C GLN A 163 -8.21 9.39 -1.86
N VAL A 164 -7.54 8.39 -2.44
CA VAL A 164 -6.48 7.62 -1.76
C VAL A 164 -5.11 8.15 -2.12
N ALA A 165 -4.76 8.17 -3.42
CA ALA A 165 -3.42 8.59 -3.85
C ALA A 165 -3.21 10.11 -3.77
N GLY A 166 -4.26 10.91 -4.06
CA GLY A 166 -4.11 12.37 -4.20
C GLY A 166 -3.45 12.80 -5.49
N ASP A 167 -3.57 11.96 -6.51
CA ASP A 167 -3.00 12.11 -7.84
C ASP A 167 -4.12 12.00 -8.87
N PRO A 168 -5.00 13.03 -9.02
CA PRO A 168 -6.20 12.98 -9.86
C PRO A 168 -5.91 13.00 -11.37
N PHE A 169 -4.92 12.24 -11.84
CA PHE A 169 -4.48 12.20 -13.24
C PHE A 169 -5.36 11.31 -14.14
N ILE A 170 -6.32 10.58 -13.57
CA ILE A 170 -7.25 9.73 -14.32
C ILE A 170 -8.71 10.07 -13.97
N GLU A 171 -9.52 10.38 -14.97
CA GLU A 171 -10.88 10.88 -14.78
C GLU A 171 -11.88 10.31 -15.80
N LEU A 172 -13.18 10.53 -15.55
CA LEU A 172 -14.27 10.25 -16.49
C LEU A 172 -14.49 11.44 -17.40
N LEU A 173 -13.97 11.34 -18.62
CA LEU A 173 -14.16 12.32 -19.69
C LEU A 173 -15.49 12.09 -20.42
N GLU A 174 -15.95 13.10 -21.15
CA GLU A 174 -17.20 13.09 -21.90
C GLU A 174 -18.46 12.87 -21.03
N ARG A 175 -19.63 12.68 -21.67
CA ARG A 175 -20.92 12.48 -20.98
C ARG A 175 -21.78 11.41 -21.65
N GLY A 176 -22.71 10.84 -20.89
CA GLY A 176 -23.67 9.85 -21.37
C GLY A 176 -22.99 8.60 -21.94
N ALA A 177 -23.45 8.11 -23.09
CA ALA A 177 -22.91 6.92 -23.73
C ALA A 177 -21.45 7.06 -24.20
N LEU A 178 -20.97 8.29 -24.38
CA LEU A 178 -19.60 8.60 -24.80
C LEU A 178 -18.63 8.66 -23.61
N GLN A 179 -19.14 8.62 -22.37
CA GLN A 179 -18.32 8.71 -21.17
C GLN A 179 -17.26 7.60 -21.15
N GLN A 180 -16.02 8.00 -20.84
CA GLN A 180 -14.87 7.12 -20.89
C GLN A 180 -13.83 7.52 -19.83
N VAL A 181 -13.09 6.53 -19.36
CA VAL A 181 -11.90 6.78 -18.55
C VAL A 181 -10.79 7.31 -19.46
N GLY A 182 -10.08 8.35 -19.03
CA GLY A 182 -8.94 8.93 -19.73
C GLY A 182 -8.02 9.71 -18.80
N ILE A 183 -6.92 10.20 -19.37
CA ILE A 183 -5.97 11.12 -18.72
C ILE A 183 -6.00 12.46 -19.47
N TYR A 184 -5.49 13.53 -18.86
CA TYR A 184 -5.27 14.78 -19.58
C TYR A 184 -4.09 14.64 -20.55
N SER A 185 -4.16 15.29 -21.72
CA SER A 185 -3.17 15.10 -22.80
C SER A 185 -1.74 15.49 -22.41
N GLU A 186 -1.58 16.42 -21.47
CA GLU A 186 -0.29 16.94 -21.01
C GLU A 186 0.11 16.41 -19.63
N GLU A 187 -0.74 15.60 -18.98
CA GLU A 187 -0.48 15.03 -17.65
C GLU A 187 -0.54 13.50 -17.72
N PRO A 188 0.62 12.82 -17.87
CA PRO A 188 0.67 11.37 -17.81
C PRO A 188 0.22 10.87 -16.42
N PHE A 189 -0.23 9.61 -16.34
CA PHE A 189 -0.62 9.00 -15.08
C PHE A 189 0.59 8.55 -14.24
N ASP A 190 1.41 9.52 -13.85
CA ASP A 190 2.63 9.33 -13.08
C ASP A 190 2.35 9.53 -11.59
N SER A 191 1.90 8.46 -10.93
CA SER A 191 1.64 8.41 -9.50
C SER A 191 2.51 7.33 -8.86
N TYR A 192 2.87 7.49 -7.58
CA TYR A 192 3.50 6.43 -6.78
C TYR A 192 2.59 5.25 -6.46
N PHE A 193 1.31 5.36 -6.81
CA PHE A 193 0.27 4.38 -6.47
C PHE A 193 -0.55 3.96 -7.68
N SER A 194 -0.09 4.28 -8.90
CA SER A 194 -0.85 4.09 -10.13
C SER A 194 -1.24 2.63 -10.35
N GLY A 195 -0.43 1.68 -9.90
CA GLY A 195 -0.70 0.26 -10.08
C GLY A 195 -1.82 -0.30 -9.22
N ASN A 196 -2.25 0.39 -8.15
CA ASN A 196 -3.46 -0.01 -7.44
C ASN A 196 -4.70 0.16 -8.31
N THR A 197 -4.67 1.04 -9.32
CA THR A 197 -5.78 1.16 -10.27
C THR A 197 -5.99 -0.11 -11.11
N VAL A 198 -4.93 -0.86 -11.38
CA VAL A 198 -4.99 -2.18 -12.05
C VAL A 198 -5.70 -3.20 -11.16
N GLN A 199 -5.37 -3.20 -9.85
CA GLN A 199 -5.94 -4.13 -8.88
C GLN A 199 -7.41 -3.82 -8.56
N VAL A 200 -7.72 -2.55 -8.31
CA VAL A 200 -9.08 -2.10 -7.92
C VAL A 200 -10.08 -2.20 -9.08
N CYS A 201 -9.60 -2.20 -10.33
CA CYS A 201 -10.44 -2.32 -11.52
C CYS A 201 -11.17 -3.67 -11.54
N PRO A 202 -12.52 -3.71 -11.55
CA PRO A 202 -13.26 -4.96 -11.53
C PRO A 202 -13.27 -5.69 -12.88
N VAL A 203 -12.67 -5.11 -13.92
CA VAL A 203 -12.62 -5.60 -15.30
C VAL A 203 -11.21 -5.46 -15.84
N GLY A 204 -10.90 -6.10 -16.97
CA GLY A 204 -9.57 -6.01 -17.59
C GLY A 204 -9.34 -4.73 -18.40
N ALA A 205 -9.87 -3.59 -17.93
CA ALA A 205 -9.71 -2.31 -18.60
C ALA A 205 -8.36 -1.66 -18.28
N LEU A 206 -7.90 -1.76 -17.03
CA LEU A 206 -6.57 -1.30 -16.62
C LEU A 206 -5.69 -2.53 -16.37
N THR A 207 -4.54 -2.60 -17.05
CA THR A 207 -3.61 -3.73 -16.96
C THR A 207 -2.18 -3.25 -16.79
N GLY A 208 -1.35 -4.02 -16.08
CA GLY A 208 0.06 -3.70 -15.91
C GLY A 208 0.88 -4.09 -17.14
N THR A 209 1.72 -3.18 -17.64
CA THR A 209 2.55 -3.38 -18.85
C THR A 209 3.42 -4.64 -18.77
N SER A 210 3.99 -4.92 -17.59
CA SER A 210 4.89 -6.07 -17.38
C SER A 210 4.18 -7.43 -17.35
N TYR A 211 2.91 -7.46 -16.96
CA TYR A 211 2.12 -8.69 -16.79
C TYR A 211 1.21 -9.01 -17.97
N ARG A 212 0.83 -8.00 -18.76
CA ARG A 212 -0.10 -8.16 -19.91
C ARG A 212 0.33 -9.31 -20.82
N PHE A 213 -0.59 -10.25 -21.02
CA PHE A 213 -0.44 -11.47 -21.83
C PHE A 213 0.69 -12.44 -21.40
N ARG A 214 1.16 -12.38 -20.16
CA ARG A 214 2.22 -13.28 -19.65
C ARG A 214 1.71 -14.59 -19.07
N ALA A 215 0.54 -14.59 -18.43
CA ALA A 215 -0.07 -15.77 -17.81
C ALA A 215 -1.57 -15.56 -17.58
N ARG A 216 -2.28 -16.64 -17.24
CA ARG A 216 -3.65 -16.60 -16.75
C ARG A 216 -3.69 -16.73 -15.23
N PRO A 217 -4.71 -16.18 -14.55
CA PRO A 217 -4.85 -16.30 -13.09
C PRO A 217 -4.79 -17.76 -12.60
N PHE A 218 -5.42 -18.68 -13.33
CA PHE A 218 -5.43 -20.12 -13.02
C PHE A 218 -4.10 -20.85 -13.34
N ASP A 219 -3.15 -20.20 -14.00
CA ASP A 219 -1.78 -20.73 -14.20
C ASP A 219 -0.82 -20.36 -13.06
N LEU A 220 -1.25 -19.47 -12.14
CA LEU A 220 -0.39 -18.87 -11.13
C LEU A 220 -0.52 -19.61 -9.80
N VAL A 221 0.59 -19.67 -9.08
CA VAL A 221 0.59 -19.93 -7.63
C VAL A 221 0.67 -18.59 -6.92
N SER A 222 -0.34 -18.30 -6.10
CA SER A 222 -0.41 -17.10 -5.27
C SER A 222 0.14 -17.39 -3.87
N THR A 223 1.12 -16.60 -3.43
CA THR A 223 1.74 -16.77 -2.11
C THR A 223 1.69 -15.44 -1.35
N PRO A 224 1.13 -15.41 -0.12
CA PRO A 224 1.29 -14.26 0.77
C PRO A 224 2.77 -13.96 1.05
N SER A 225 3.15 -12.69 1.01
CA SER A 225 4.51 -12.22 1.23
C SER A 225 4.53 -10.83 1.85
N SER A 226 5.70 -10.32 2.22
CA SER A 226 5.88 -8.93 2.67
C SER A 226 6.75 -8.12 1.70
N CYS A 227 6.54 -6.81 1.65
CA CYS A 227 7.30 -5.87 0.84
C CYS A 227 8.70 -5.64 1.42
N GLU A 228 9.73 -5.79 0.57
CA GLU A 228 11.15 -5.77 0.94
C GLU A 228 11.85 -4.43 0.65
N HIS A 229 11.10 -3.39 0.25
CA HIS A 229 11.71 -2.18 -0.30
C HIS A 229 11.92 -1.04 0.71
N CYS A 230 10.94 -0.79 1.57
CA CYS A 230 10.94 0.29 2.56
C CYS A 230 10.40 -0.21 3.90
N ALA A 231 10.50 0.60 4.95
CA ALA A 231 10.12 0.20 6.31
C ALA A 231 8.60 0.10 6.55
N SER A 232 7.75 0.39 5.57
CA SER A 232 6.29 0.27 5.73
C SER A 232 5.80 -1.15 6.00
N GLY A 233 6.54 -2.18 5.55
CA GLY A 233 6.19 -3.58 5.83
C GLY A 233 4.90 -4.10 5.16
N CYS A 234 4.47 -3.53 4.02
CA CYS A 234 3.21 -3.89 3.37
C CYS A 234 3.03 -5.40 3.18
N ALA A 235 1.83 -5.91 3.48
CA ALA A 235 1.40 -7.23 3.05
C ALA A 235 1.21 -7.25 1.53
N LEU A 236 1.70 -8.30 0.87
CA LEU A 236 1.65 -8.50 -0.57
C LEU A 236 1.14 -9.91 -0.90
N ARG A 237 0.56 -10.06 -2.09
CA ARG A 237 0.36 -11.35 -2.76
C ARG A 237 1.32 -11.44 -3.94
N THR A 238 2.26 -12.38 -3.89
CA THR A 238 3.20 -12.64 -4.96
C THR A 238 2.71 -13.81 -5.81
N ASP A 239 2.41 -13.53 -7.08
CA ASP A 239 1.97 -14.56 -8.03
C ASP A 239 3.15 -15.00 -8.90
N HIS A 240 3.43 -16.30 -8.91
CA HIS A 240 4.55 -16.87 -9.63
C HIS A 240 4.15 -18.10 -10.46
N ARG A 241 4.96 -18.40 -11.47
CA ARG A 241 4.80 -19.56 -12.35
C ARG A 241 6.17 -20.12 -12.69
N ARG A 242 6.38 -21.42 -12.45
CA ARG A 242 7.66 -22.12 -12.73
C ARG A 242 8.88 -21.39 -12.13
N GLY A 243 8.77 -20.98 -10.86
CA GLY A 243 9.84 -20.29 -10.14
C GLY A 243 10.10 -18.83 -10.55
N LYS A 244 9.29 -18.26 -11.46
CA LYS A 244 9.40 -16.85 -11.85
C LYS A 244 8.22 -16.05 -11.33
N VAL A 245 8.51 -14.96 -10.62
CA VAL A 245 7.50 -13.98 -10.20
C VAL A 245 6.99 -13.25 -11.44
N LEU A 246 5.67 -13.20 -11.61
CA LEU A 246 5.05 -12.55 -12.77
C LEU A 246 4.32 -11.25 -12.40
N ARG A 247 3.74 -11.18 -11.20
CA ARG A 247 3.14 -9.96 -10.66
C ARG A 247 3.08 -9.99 -9.14
N ARG A 248 2.94 -8.80 -8.55
CA ARG A 248 2.62 -8.60 -7.15
C ARG A 248 1.39 -7.74 -7.00
N LEU A 249 0.49 -8.13 -6.11
CA LEU A 249 -0.67 -7.35 -5.69
C LEU A 249 -0.49 -6.97 -4.22
N ALA A 250 -1.19 -5.92 -3.79
CA ALA A 250 -1.32 -5.65 -2.36
C ALA A 250 -2.13 -6.77 -1.70
N GLY A 251 -1.67 -7.24 -0.54
CA GLY A 251 -2.50 -8.04 0.37
C GLY A 251 -3.47 -7.15 1.13
N ASP A 252 -4.41 -7.77 1.85
CA ASP A 252 -5.33 -7.09 2.76
C ASP A 252 -4.80 -7.22 4.20
N ASP A 253 -4.23 -6.13 4.71
CA ASP A 253 -3.80 -6.00 6.10
C ASP A 253 -4.24 -4.63 6.66
N PRO A 254 -5.42 -4.57 7.31
CA PRO A 254 -5.97 -3.33 7.86
C PRO A 254 -5.05 -2.64 8.88
N ALA A 255 -4.18 -3.39 9.56
CA ALA A 255 -3.25 -2.86 10.55
C ALA A 255 -2.00 -2.23 9.93
N VAL A 256 -1.77 -2.42 8.62
CA VAL A 256 -0.57 -1.92 7.92
C VAL A 256 -0.96 -1.10 6.69
N ASN A 257 -1.20 -1.78 5.57
CA ASN A 257 -1.34 -1.14 4.26
C ASN A 257 -2.78 -1.17 3.73
N GLU A 258 -3.72 -1.66 4.52
CA GLU A 258 -5.09 -1.97 4.10
C GLU A 258 -5.02 -2.84 2.83
N GLU A 259 -5.60 -2.40 1.72
CA GLU A 259 -5.53 -3.10 0.43
C GLU A 259 -4.58 -2.42 -0.59
N TRP A 260 -3.68 -1.55 -0.14
CA TRP A 260 -2.85 -0.70 -1.02
C TRP A 260 -1.37 -1.02 -0.93
N ASN A 261 -0.63 -0.82 -2.02
CA ASN A 261 0.84 -0.80 -1.99
C ASN A 261 1.38 0.27 -2.94
N CYS A 262 2.62 0.71 -2.74
CA CYS A 262 3.26 1.60 -3.69
C CYS A 262 3.74 0.85 -4.93
N ASP A 263 3.97 1.62 -5.99
CA ASP A 263 4.41 1.17 -7.30
C ASP A 263 5.80 0.51 -7.26
N LYS A 264 6.66 0.95 -6.33
CA LYS A 264 7.92 0.26 -6.01
C LYS A 264 7.66 -1.17 -5.52
N GLY A 265 6.78 -1.36 -4.54
CA GLY A 265 6.38 -2.68 -4.04
C GLY A 265 5.66 -3.54 -5.08
N ARG A 266 5.00 -2.90 -6.05
CA ARG A 266 4.25 -3.57 -7.10
C ARG A 266 5.11 -4.08 -8.25
N TRP A 267 6.14 -3.35 -8.67
CA TRP A 267 6.91 -3.66 -9.89
C TRP A 267 8.39 -3.90 -9.69
N ALA A 268 8.99 -3.45 -8.59
CA ALA A 268 10.44 -3.53 -8.39
C ALA A 268 10.91 -4.94 -7.96
N PHE A 269 10.38 -6.00 -8.55
CA PHE A 269 10.77 -7.39 -8.30
C PHE A 269 11.62 -8.01 -9.43
N ALA A 270 11.84 -7.28 -10.53
CA ALA A 270 12.59 -7.76 -11.69
C ALA A 270 14.07 -8.05 -11.39
N TYR A 271 14.61 -7.52 -10.28
CA TYR A 271 15.96 -7.82 -9.80
C TYR A 271 16.18 -9.32 -9.54
N ALA A 272 15.12 -10.12 -9.39
CA ALA A 272 15.19 -11.58 -9.31
C ALA A 272 15.84 -12.23 -10.55
N THR A 273 15.72 -11.60 -11.71
CA THR A 273 16.07 -12.19 -13.01
C THR A 273 17.08 -11.38 -13.81
N LEU A 274 17.69 -10.35 -13.22
CA LEU A 274 18.71 -9.55 -13.88
C LEU A 274 20.04 -10.32 -14.01
N PRO A 275 20.84 -10.06 -15.07
CA PRO A 275 22.06 -10.81 -15.36
C PRO A 275 23.19 -10.56 -14.35
N ASP A 276 23.15 -9.47 -13.59
CA ASP A 276 24.11 -9.09 -12.54
C ASP A 276 23.86 -9.80 -11.20
N ARG A 277 22.94 -10.77 -11.16
CA ARG A 277 22.72 -11.60 -9.99
C ARG A 277 23.91 -12.51 -9.71
N ILE A 278 24.42 -12.43 -8.49
CA ILE A 278 25.43 -13.35 -7.98
C ILE A 278 24.77 -14.72 -7.80
N THR A 279 25.12 -15.67 -8.67
CA THR A 279 24.57 -17.04 -8.70
C THR A 279 25.55 -18.11 -8.23
N THR A 280 26.84 -17.77 -8.13
CA THR A 280 27.91 -18.63 -7.65
C THR A 280 28.88 -17.82 -6.81
N PRO A 281 29.56 -18.42 -5.81
CA PRO A 281 30.66 -17.77 -5.12
C PRO A 281 31.75 -17.32 -6.09
N LEU A 282 32.39 -16.19 -5.79
CA LEU A 282 33.50 -15.63 -6.56
C LEU A 282 34.70 -15.41 -5.63
N LEU A 283 35.91 -15.68 -6.12
CA LEU A 283 37.17 -15.39 -5.42
C LEU A 283 38.08 -14.55 -6.32
N ARG A 284 38.92 -13.70 -5.72
CA ARG A 284 39.95 -12.98 -6.49
C ARG A 284 41.09 -13.93 -6.84
N ASP A 285 41.48 -13.95 -8.10
CA ASP A 285 42.65 -14.68 -8.55
C ASP A 285 43.95 -13.87 -8.31
N LYS A 286 45.08 -14.35 -8.85
CA LYS A 286 46.38 -13.67 -8.71
C LYS A 286 46.45 -12.31 -9.43
N SER A 287 45.59 -12.09 -10.43
CA SER A 287 45.47 -10.81 -11.14
C SER A 287 44.57 -9.82 -10.41
N GLY A 288 43.78 -10.30 -9.43
CA GLY A 288 42.84 -9.50 -8.64
C GLY A 288 41.40 -9.55 -9.18
N GLU A 289 41.16 -10.27 -10.28
CA GLU A 289 39.84 -10.42 -10.89
C GLU A 289 38.98 -11.45 -10.15
N LEU A 290 37.67 -11.19 -10.06
CA LEU A 290 36.70 -12.11 -9.47
C LEU A 290 36.41 -13.25 -10.44
N VAL A 291 36.74 -14.48 -10.05
CA VAL A 291 36.51 -15.69 -10.82
C VAL A 291 35.57 -16.65 -10.07
N PRO A 292 34.72 -17.42 -10.77
CA PRO A 292 33.87 -18.44 -10.15
C PRO A 292 34.64 -19.44 -9.30
N ALA A 293 34.11 -19.74 -8.12
CA ALA A 293 34.65 -20.70 -7.18
C ALA A 293 33.56 -21.61 -6.61
N SER A 294 33.95 -22.81 -6.18
CA SER A 294 33.07 -23.68 -5.40
C SER A 294 32.80 -23.12 -4.01
N TRP A 295 31.68 -23.50 -3.40
CA TRP A 295 31.35 -23.12 -2.02
C TRP A 295 32.43 -23.52 -1.01
N SER A 296 33.00 -24.71 -1.13
CA SER A 296 34.07 -25.18 -0.24
C SER A 296 35.33 -24.31 -0.33
N GLN A 297 35.75 -23.94 -1.54
CA GLN A 297 36.89 -23.03 -1.75
C GLN A 297 36.61 -21.63 -1.20
N ALA A 298 35.42 -21.08 -1.48
CA ALA A 298 35.03 -19.74 -1.05
C ALA A 298 34.95 -19.65 0.49
N LEU A 299 34.28 -20.61 1.14
CA LEU A 299 34.17 -20.66 2.60
C LEU A 299 35.53 -20.87 3.27
N ALA A 300 36.38 -21.75 2.73
CA ALA A 300 37.72 -21.95 3.28
C ALA A 300 38.60 -20.69 3.13
N ALA A 301 38.49 -19.96 2.03
CA ALA A 301 39.19 -18.69 1.84
C ALA A 301 38.69 -17.62 2.82
N ALA A 302 37.37 -17.47 2.95
CA ALA A 302 36.76 -16.55 3.90
C ALA A 302 37.16 -16.87 5.35
N ALA A 303 37.07 -18.14 5.76
CA ALA A 303 37.45 -18.58 7.09
C ALA A 303 38.92 -18.29 7.41
N ARG A 304 39.85 -18.55 6.47
CA ARG A 304 41.28 -18.20 6.66
C ARG A 304 41.50 -16.70 6.83
N GLY A 305 40.83 -15.88 6.01
CA GLY A 305 40.93 -14.42 6.09
C GLY A 305 40.41 -13.88 7.42
N LEU A 306 39.20 -14.31 7.80
CA LEU A 306 38.53 -13.89 9.04
C LEU A 306 39.27 -14.37 10.29
N ALA A 307 39.80 -15.60 10.29
CA ALA A 307 40.59 -16.12 11.41
C ALA A 307 41.89 -15.32 11.61
N LYS A 308 42.54 -14.89 10.53
CA LYS A 308 43.75 -14.06 10.59
C LYS A 308 43.46 -12.65 11.13
N ALA A 309 42.29 -12.10 10.83
CA ALA A 309 41.89 -10.75 11.23
C ALA A 309 41.07 -10.71 12.54
N ARG A 310 40.94 -11.83 13.27
CA ARG A 310 40.09 -11.94 14.46
C ARG A 310 40.35 -10.79 15.46
N GLY A 311 39.29 -10.14 15.93
CA GLY A 311 39.34 -8.95 16.79
C GLY A 311 39.50 -7.63 16.02
N ASP A 312 39.85 -7.67 14.74
CA ASP A 312 40.05 -6.52 13.84
C ASP A 312 39.21 -6.72 12.55
N VAL A 313 37.92 -7.02 12.74
CA VAL A 313 36.94 -7.20 11.64
C VAL A 313 35.71 -6.35 11.90
N GLY A 314 35.35 -5.57 10.87
CA GLY A 314 34.06 -4.90 10.76
C GLY A 314 33.06 -5.70 9.92
N VAL A 315 31.79 -5.74 10.34
CA VAL A 315 30.69 -6.40 9.63
C VAL A 315 29.59 -5.39 9.31
N LEU A 316 29.34 -5.17 8.01
CA LEU A 316 28.28 -4.30 7.54
C LEU A 316 27.11 -5.14 6.99
N VAL A 317 26.02 -5.26 7.76
CA VAL A 317 24.88 -6.14 7.44
C VAL A 317 24.01 -5.56 6.30
N GLY A 318 23.84 -4.24 6.30
CA GLY A 318 22.97 -3.52 5.35
C GLY A 318 21.49 -3.52 5.75
N GLY A 319 20.75 -2.51 5.31
CA GLY A 319 19.36 -2.26 5.74
C GLY A 319 18.27 -3.15 5.12
N ARG A 320 18.62 -4.20 4.35
CA ARG A 320 17.64 -5.10 3.71
C ARG A 320 17.73 -6.55 4.18
N ALA A 321 18.58 -6.84 5.16
CA ALA A 321 18.68 -8.17 5.74
C ALA A 321 17.37 -8.55 6.45
N THR A 322 17.10 -9.86 6.51
CA THR A 322 16.05 -10.39 7.39
C THR A 322 16.47 -10.25 8.85
N VAL A 323 15.52 -10.39 9.78
CA VAL A 323 15.85 -10.35 11.22
C VAL A 323 16.74 -11.53 11.60
N GLU A 324 16.52 -12.70 10.99
CA GLU A 324 17.33 -13.91 11.17
C GLU A 324 18.76 -13.70 10.70
N ASP A 325 18.96 -13.11 9.51
CA ASP A 325 20.29 -12.82 8.99
C ASP A 325 21.01 -11.77 9.84
N ALA A 326 20.31 -10.69 10.23
CA ALA A 326 20.88 -9.66 11.08
C ALA A 326 21.31 -10.23 12.44
N TYR A 327 20.50 -11.12 13.02
CA TYR A 327 20.83 -11.82 14.27
C TYR A 327 22.02 -12.76 14.09
N ALA A 328 22.06 -13.52 12.99
CA ALA A 328 23.18 -14.41 12.69
C ALA A 328 24.49 -13.62 12.54
N TYR A 329 24.48 -12.50 11.82
CA TYR A 329 25.65 -11.62 11.71
C TYR A 329 26.04 -11.03 13.07
N ALA A 330 25.08 -10.56 13.87
CA ALA A 330 25.33 -10.03 15.21
C ALA A 330 26.02 -11.04 16.14
N LYS A 331 25.57 -12.30 16.11
CA LYS A 331 26.21 -13.38 16.88
C LYS A 331 27.55 -13.79 16.30
N PHE A 332 27.67 -13.88 14.98
CA PHE A 332 28.92 -14.25 14.33
C PHE A 332 30.04 -13.24 14.64
N THR A 333 29.76 -11.94 14.54
CA THR A 333 30.76 -10.89 14.84
C THR A 333 31.24 -10.95 16.28
N ARG A 334 30.31 -11.02 17.25
CA ARG A 334 30.67 -11.01 18.67
C ARG A 334 31.33 -12.30 19.14
N VAL A 335 30.76 -13.45 18.77
CA VAL A 335 31.18 -14.76 19.31
C VAL A 335 32.35 -15.35 18.52
N ALA A 336 32.25 -15.36 17.19
CA ALA A 336 33.27 -15.99 16.36
C ALA A 336 34.43 -15.03 16.06
N LEU A 337 34.11 -13.80 15.65
CA LEU A 337 35.14 -12.82 15.26
C LEU A 337 35.71 -12.06 16.46
N GLY A 338 35.05 -12.08 17.62
CA GLY A 338 35.51 -11.39 18.84
C GLY A 338 35.53 -9.86 18.69
N SER A 339 34.60 -9.31 17.92
CA SER A 339 34.50 -7.88 17.61
C SER A 339 33.10 -7.36 17.96
N ASN A 340 33.01 -6.07 18.28
CA ASN A 340 31.75 -5.33 18.39
C ASN A 340 31.53 -4.39 17.20
N ASP A 341 32.42 -4.42 16.21
CA ASP A 341 32.33 -3.61 14.99
C ASP A 341 31.31 -4.25 14.04
N ILE A 342 30.03 -4.11 14.37
CA ILE A 342 28.91 -4.49 13.52
C ILE A 342 27.96 -3.32 13.37
N ASP A 343 27.57 -3.04 12.13
CA ASP A 343 26.55 -2.02 11.84
C ASP A 343 25.66 -2.49 10.68
N PHE A 344 24.38 -2.14 10.71
CA PHE A 344 23.48 -2.34 9.57
C PHE A 344 23.43 -1.11 8.66
N ARG A 345 23.82 0.07 9.16
CA ARG A 345 23.65 1.37 8.51
C ARG A 345 24.68 1.54 7.40
N SER A 346 24.29 1.22 6.18
CA SER A 346 25.11 1.46 4.98
C SER A 346 24.90 2.86 4.40
N ARG A 347 24.99 3.90 5.24
CA ARG A 347 24.78 5.32 4.90
C ARG A 347 25.52 6.22 5.89
N ALA A 348 25.52 7.53 5.66
CA ALA A 348 25.96 8.49 6.66
C ALA A 348 25.09 8.38 7.94
N HIS A 349 25.75 8.39 9.09
CA HIS A 349 25.17 8.18 10.41
C HIS A 349 26.02 8.90 11.46
N SER A 350 25.57 8.91 12.71
CA SER A 350 26.25 9.57 13.83
C SER A 350 26.29 8.70 15.08
N ALA A 351 27.14 9.08 16.04
CA ALA A 351 27.14 8.49 17.39
C ALA A 351 25.82 8.79 18.12
N GLU A 352 25.30 10.02 17.97
CA GLU A 352 23.98 10.40 18.50
C GLU A 352 22.87 9.47 17.99
N GLU A 353 22.89 9.10 16.71
CA GLU A 353 21.91 8.14 16.20
C GLU A 353 22.05 6.77 16.87
N ALA A 354 23.28 6.28 17.09
CA ALA A 354 23.47 5.00 17.77
C ALA A 354 22.89 5.03 19.20
N ASP A 355 23.16 6.10 19.94
CA ASP A 355 22.64 6.31 21.30
C ASP A 355 21.11 6.43 21.30
N PHE A 356 20.54 7.18 20.34
CA PHE A 356 19.10 7.32 20.17
C PHE A 356 18.42 5.98 19.87
N LEU A 357 18.96 5.20 18.93
CA LEU A 357 18.42 3.89 18.57
C LEU A 357 18.50 2.91 19.75
N ALA A 358 19.62 2.91 20.47
CA ALA A 358 19.78 2.07 21.66
C ALA A 358 18.80 2.44 22.78
N ALA A 359 18.58 3.74 23.01
CA ALA A 359 17.75 4.22 24.11
C ALA A 359 16.24 4.21 23.82
N ARG A 360 15.84 4.40 22.56
CA ARG A 360 14.42 4.64 22.19
C ARG A 360 13.82 3.62 21.23
N VAL A 361 14.65 2.86 20.52
CA VAL A 361 14.16 1.95 19.46
C VAL A 361 14.40 0.49 19.82
N ALA A 362 15.60 0.14 20.28
CA ALA A 362 15.97 -1.22 20.62
C ALA A 362 15.23 -1.75 21.85
N GLY A 363 14.72 -2.98 21.81
CA GLY A 363 14.06 -3.62 22.94
C GLY A 363 12.70 -3.02 23.31
N GLY A 364 12.27 -1.96 22.62
CA GLY A 364 10.94 -1.39 22.75
C GLY A 364 9.93 -2.22 21.96
N ARG A 365 8.76 -2.51 22.56
CA ARG A 365 7.57 -2.84 21.76
C ARG A 365 7.35 -1.65 20.81
N LEU A 366 6.80 -1.86 19.61
CA LEU A 366 6.41 -0.75 18.73
C LEU A 366 5.41 0.14 19.49
N GLU A 367 5.90 1.19 20.16
CA GLU A 367 5.09 2.06 21.04
C GLU A 367 4.14 2.95 20.23
N THR A 368 4.41 3.06 18.93
CA THR A 368 3.61 3.79 17.94
C THR A 368 3.41 2.90 16.71
N GLY A 369 2.15 2.61 16.40
CA GLY A 369 1.74 1.86 15.21
C GLY A 369 0.96 2.70 14.22
N TYR A 370 0.46 2.07 13.14
CA TYR A 370 -0.38 2.74 12.15
C TYR A 370 -1.72 3.22 12.71
N ASP A 371 -2.23 2.60 13.78
CA ASP A 371 -3.46 3.06 14.45
C ASP A 371 -3.24 4.37 15.21
N ASP A 372 -2.05 4.59 15.77
CA ASP A 372 -1.69 5.88 16.38
C ASP A 372 -1.60 6.97 15.30
N VAL A 373 -1.06 6.64 14.12
CA VAL A 373 -1.02 7.57 12.97
C VAL A 373 -2.43 7.90 12.47
N ASP A 374 -3.34 6.92 12.38
CA ASP A 374 -4.73 7.12 11.94
C ASP A 374 -5.57 7.95 12.92
N SER A 375 -5.22 7.89 14.21
CA SER A 375 -5.96 8.57 15.28
C SER A 375 -5.30 9.85 15.77
N ALA A 376 -4.11 10.19 15.26
CA ALA A 376 -3.37 11.38 15.66
C ALA A 376 -4.12 12.66 15.30
N SER A 377 -4.27 13.55 16.29
CA SER A 377 -4.81 14.90 16.07
C SER A 377 -3.80 15.80 15.36
N THR A 378 -2.52 15.62 15.68
CA THR A 378 -1.40 16.38 15.13
C THR A 378 -0.23 15.45 14.84
N VAL A 379 0.38 15.59 13.67
CA VAL A 379 1.59 14.86 13.27
C VAL A 379 2.69 15.84 12.89
N LEU A 380 3.84 15.74 13.53
CA LEU A 380 5.07 16.46 13.16
C LEU A 380 6.02 15.53 12.42
N LEU A 381 6.32 15.86 11.17
CA LEU A 381 7.30 15.18 10.33
C LEU A 381 8.65 15.89 10.43
N VAL A 382 9.71 15.16 10.79
CA VAL A 382 11.07 15.74 10.91
C VAL A 382 12.08 14.84 10.21
N ALA A 383 12.84 15.43 9.28
CA ALA A 383 13.79 14.72 8.42
C ALA A 383 13.16 13.51 7.69
N PHE A 384 11.85 13.57 7.42
CA PHE A 384 11.04 12.49 6.89
C PHE A 384 10.02 13.03 5.90
N GLU A 385 10.03 12.50 4.68
CA GLU A 385 8.98 12.75 3.68
C GLU A 385 8.23 11.44 3.39
N PRO A 386 7.00 11.29 3.92
CA PRO A 386 6.31 10.00 3.92
C PRO A 386 5.98 9.48 2.51
N GLU A 387 5.67 10.34 1.54
CA GLU A 387 5.34 9.88 0.19
C GLU A 387 6.54 9.21 -0.50
N GLU A 388 7.74 9.71 -0.24
CA GLU A 388 8.99 9.25 -0.85
C GLU A 388 9.63 8.07 -0.10
N GLU A 389 9.55 8.11 1.23
CA GLU A 389 10.32 7.24 2.12
C GLU A 389 9.51 6.06 2.67
N SER A 390 8.22 6.26 2.96
CA SER A 390 7.32 5.22 3.52
C SER A 390 5.89 5.44 3.01
N PRO A 391 5.60 5.10 1.74
CA PRO A 391 4.37 5.53 1.05
C PRO A 391 3.07 5.10 1.74
N ILE A 392 3.08 4.03 2.54
CA ILE A 392 1.88 3.64 3.31
C ILE A 392 1.61 4.60 4.45
N VAL A 393 2.65 5.12 5.13
CA VAL A 393 2.47 6.17 6.14
C VAL A 393 1.82 7.39 5.49
N PHE A 394 2.21 7.75 4.28
CA PHE A 394 1.55 8.81 3.51
C PHE A 394 0.07 8.51 3.27
N LEU A 395 -0.30 7.31 2.79
CA LEU A 395 -1.70 6.95 2.55
C LEU A 395 -2.55 7.00 3.83
N ARG A 396 -1.98 6.57 4.97
CA ARG A 396 -2.65 6.59 6.28
C ARG A 396 -2.85 8.02 6.79
N LEU A 397 -1.81 8.87 6.70
CA LEU A 397 -1.93 10.31 6.97
C LEU A 397 -2.97 10.97 6.07
N ARG A 398 -2.95 10.68 4.77
CA ARG A 398 -3.88 11.28 3.80
C ARG A 398 -5.33 10.88 4.08
N LYS A 399 -5.57 9.63 4.47
CA LYS A 399 -6.88 9.15 4.92
C LYS A 399 -7.38 9.95 6.13
N ALA A 400 -6.52 10.19 7.13
CA ALA A 400 -6.88 10.92 8.34
C ALA A 400 -7.09 12.43 8.09
N VAL A 401 -6.22 13.06 7.29
CA VAL A 401 -6.36 14.46 6.84
C VAL A 401 -7.66 14.66 6.06
N ARG A 402 -7.97 13.78 5.09
CA ARG A 402 -9.21 13.88 4.30
C ARG A 402 -10.47 13.74 5.17
N ALA A 403 -10.37 13.04 6.29
CA ALA A 403 -11.43 12.93 7.27
C ALA A 403 -11.52 14.13 8.23
N GLY A 404 -10.64 15.13 8.10
CA GLY A 404 -10.58 16.32 8.96
C GLY A 404 -10.09 16.04 10.38
N LYS A 405 -9.36 14.92 10.58
CA LYS A 405 -8.96 14.45 11.92
C LYS A 405 -7.54 14.83 12.33
N THR A 406 -6.67 15.14 11.37
CA THR A 406 -5.23 15.27 11.60
C THR A 406 -4.69 16.54 10.94
N ALA A 407 -3.95 17.34 11.71
CA ALA A 407 -3.10 18.40 11.20
C ALA A 407 -1.66 17.88 11.00
N VAL A 408 -1.08 18.11 9.83
CA VAL A 408 0.29 17.68 9.51
C VAL A 408 1.22 18.89 9.44
N HIS A 409 2.32 18.83 10.18
CA HIS A 409 3.40 19.82 10.15
C HIS A 409 4.68 19.14 9.69
N SER A 410 5.53 19.83 8.93
CA SER A 410 6.81 19.29 8.49
C SER A 410 7.94 20.29 8.68
N VAL A 411 9.01 19.88 9.36
CA VAL A 411 10.26 20.66 9.48
C VAL A 411 11.14 20.33 8.29
N ALA A 412 11.22 21.24 7.33
CA ALA A 412 11.92 21.03 6.07
C ALA A 412 12.30 22.38 5.40
N PRO A 413 13.23 22.38 4.44
CA PRO A 413 13.58 23.60 3.69
C PRO A 413 12.50 24.07 2.72
N PHE A 414 11.61 23.19 2.26
CA PHE A 414 10.52 23.51 1.35
C PHE A 414 9.35 22.51 1.49
N ALA A 415 8.16 22.92 1.03
CA ALA A 415 6.99 22.07 1.00
C ALA A 415 7.08 21.06 -0.15
N SER A 416 7.17 19.77 0.18
CA SER A 416 7.15 18.68 -0.80
C SER A 416 5.80 18.56 -1.51
N ALA A 417 5.72 17.75 -2.57
CA ALA A 417 4.44 17.40 -3.18
C ALA A 417 3.57 16.61 -2.19
N GLY A 418 4.15 15.64 -1.47
CA GLY A 418 3.48 14.88 -0.42
C GLY A 418 2.89 15.75 0.67
N LEU A 419 3.64 16.73 1.18
CA LEU A 419 3.14 17.66 2.20
C LEU A 419 1.95 18.48 1.68
N ARG A 420 2.00 18.96 0.42
CA ARG A 420 0.88 19.67 -0.20
C ARG A 420 -0.35 18.78 -0.35
N LYS A 421 -0.18 17.50 -0.70
CA LYS A 421 -1.27 16.51 -0.74
C LYS A 421 -1.83 16.20 0.66
N LEU A 422 -1.09 16.46 1.72
CA LEU A 422 -1.56 16.31 3.10
C LEU A 422 -2.17 17.60 3.65
N ASP A 423 -2.39 18.63 2.82
CA ASP A 423 -2.77 19.99 3.26
C ASP A 423 -1.91 20.48 4.44
N GLY A 424 -0.64 20.05 4.45
CA GLY A 424 0.25 20.19 5.59
C GLY A 424 0.93 21.55 5.66
N THR A 425 1.32 21.94 6.86
CA THR A 425 2.02 23.20 7.14
C THR A 425 3.52 22.99 7.14
N LEU A 426 4.23 23.72 6.29
CA LEU A 426 5.69 23.78 6.31
C LEU A 426 6.16 24.65 7.49
N ILE A 427 7.05 24.09 8.29
CA ILE A 427 7.88 24.82 9.24
C ILE A 427 9.27 24.91 8.61
N SER A 428 9.59 26.10 8.08
CA SER A 428 10.79 26.29 7.30
C SER A 428 12.04 26.14 8.17
N ALA A 429 12.93 25.24 7.77
CA ALA A 429 14.26 25.07 8.34
C ALA A 429 15.29 25.01 7.21
N ALA A 430 16.31 25.86 7.26
CA ALA A 430 17.43 25.72 6.35
C ALA A 430 18.18 24.40 6.63
N PRO A 431 18.79 23.76 5.61
CA PRO A 431 19.53 22.52 5.83
C PRO A 431 20.58 22.66 6.94
N GLY A 432 20.54 21.79 7.94
CA GLY A 432 21.44 21.81 9.09
C GLY A 432 20.98 22.72 10.25
N THR A 433 19.90 23.49 10.09
CA THR A 433 19.34 24.31 11.18
C THR A 433 18.12 23.69 11.84
N GLU A 434 17.77 22.45 11.48
CA GLU A 434 16.56 21.78 11.97
C GLU A 434 16.56 21.65 13.49
N THR A 435 17.72 21.41 14.12
CA THR A 435 17.85 21.34 15.59
C THR A 435 17.39 22.63 16.26
N THR A 436 17.86 23.78 15.78
CA THR A 436 17.49 25.10 16.32
C THR A 436 16.00 25.38 16.12
N VAL A 437 15.47 25.02 14.94
CA VAL A 437 14.03 25.18 14.66
C VAL A 437 13.21 24.32 15.61
N VAL A 438 13.56 23.04 15.78
CA VAL A 438 12.86 22.11 16.70
C VAL A 438 12.91 22.58 18.14
N GLN A 439 14.05 23.10 18.61
CA GLN A 439 14.18 23.66 19.96
C GLN A 439 13.33 24.93 20.19
N GLY A 440 13.08 25.70 19.13
CA GLY A 440 12.21 26.88 19.17
C GLY A 440 10.75 26.61 18.84
N LEU A 441 10.37 25.35 18.59
CA LEU A 441 8.99 25.01 18.24
C LEU A 441 8.06 25.19 19.44
N SER A 442 7.05 26.03 19.25
CA SER A 442 5.89 26.10 20.13
C SER A 442 4.65 25.69 19.35
N ILE A 443 4.44 24.39 19.19
CA ILE A 443 3.21 23.84 18.62
C ILE A 443 2.38 23.32 19.78
N ASP A 444 1.46 24.14 20.30
CA ASP A 444 0.61 23.76 21.43
C ASP A 444 -0.17 22.46 21.16
N ALA A 445 -0.53 22.23 19.89
CA ALA A 445 -1.22 21.04 19.43
C ALA A 445 -0.42 19.73 19.61
N LEU A 446 0.91 19.80 19.82
CA LEU A 446 1.71 18.62 20.19
C LEU A 446 1.48 18.17 21.63
N ARG A 447 0.93 19.04 22.48
CA ARG A 447 0.55 18.71 23.87
C ARG A 447 -0.82 18.03 23.95
N GLU A 448 -1.57 18.01 22.85
CA GLU A 448 -2.85 17.33 22.79
C GLU A 448 -2.67 15.80 22.85
N PRO A 449 -3.64 15.07 23.44
CA PRO A 449 -3.61 13.62 23.43
C PRO A 449 -3.48 13.06 22.01
N ASN A 450 -2.67 12.01 21.86
CA ASN A 450 -2.41 11.31 20.59
C ASN A 450 -1.61 12.11 19.54
N ALA A 451 -0.94 13.21 19.91
CA ALA A 451 0.04 13.82 19.01
C ALA A 451 1.20 12.84 18.71
N VAL A 452 1.69 12.85 17.48
CA VAL A 452 2.77 11.96 17.01
C VAL A 452 3.89 12.76 16.34
N ILE A 453 5.13 12.45 16.69
CA ILE A 453 6.34 12.94 16.03
C ILE A 453 6.94 11.77 15.23
N LEU A 454 6.99 11.91 13.91
CA LEU A 454 7.61 10.96 13.00
C LEU A 454 8.98 11.47 12.57
N VAL A 455 10.03 10.75 12.92
CA VAL A 455 11.42 11.10 12.58
C VAL A 455 12.02 10.11 11.60
N GLY A 456 12.61 10.62 10.53
CA GLY A 456 13.27 9.83 9.50
C GLY A 456 14.77 9.62 9.79
N GLU A 457 15.37 8.63 9.15
CA GLU A 457 16.80 8.31 9.29
C GLU A 457 17.74 9.48 8.96
N ARG A 458 17.30 10.44 8.14
CA ARG A 458 18.10 11.62 7.78
C ARG A 458 18.36 12.54 8.96
N ALA A 459 17.63 12.41 10.07
CA ALA A 459 17.89 13.17 11.28
C ALA A 459 19.30 12.93 11.84
N ALA A 460 19.91 11.78 11.52
CA ALA A 460 21.30 11.48 11.89
C ALA A 460 22.34 12.42 11.26
N LEU A 461 21.96 13.20 10.24
CA LEU A 461 22.85 14.13 9.54
C LEU A 461 22.89 15.53 10.17
N THR A 462 21.93 15.86 11.03
CA THR A 462 21.86 17.17 11.71
C THR A 462 22.22 16.99 13.19
N PRO A 463 23.37 17.52 13.66
CA PRO A 463 23.80 17.36 15.04
C PRO A 463 22.78 17.86 16.06
N GLY A 464 22.49 17.05 17.08
CA GLY A 464 21.60 17.37 18.19
C GLY A 464 20.11 17.21 17.88
N LEU A 465 19.74 16.87 16.64
CA LEU A 465 18.34 16.84 16.21
C LEU A 465 17.57 15.69 16.88
N LEU A 466 18.14 14.49 16.92
CA LEU A 466 17.51 13.33 17.55
C LEU A 466 17.33 13.56 19.06
N SER A 467 18.32 14.15 19.71
CA SER A 467 18.24 14.54 21.12
C SER A 467 17.19 15.62 21.37
N ALA A 468 17.07 16.60 20.47
CA ALA A 468 16.05 17.64 20.55
C ALA A 468 14.64 17.08 20.38
N LEU A 469 14.44 16.15 19.45
CA LEU A 469 13.15 15.48 19.25
C LEU A 469 12.75 14.60 20.43
N ALA A 470 13.71 13.89 21.03
CA ALA A 470 13.46 13.11 22.24
C ALA A 470 12.98 13.99 23.40
N ARG A 471 13.63 15.15 23.63
CA ARG A 471 13.18 16.12 24.65
C ARG A 471 11.82 16.72 24.30
N LEU A 472 11.60 17.10 23.03
CA LEU A 472 10.31 17.63 22.59
C LEU A 472 9.17 16.65 22.85
N ALA A 473 9.38 15.36 22.57
CA ALA A 473 8.41 14.30 22.84
C ALA A 473 8.12 14.17 24.35
N GLU A 474 9.14 14.22 25.20
CA GLU A 474 8.96 14.18 26.67
C GLU A 474 8.24 15.41 27.22
N GLU A 475 8.59 16.60 26.74
CA GLU A 475 8.00 17.87 27.18
C GLU A 475 6.53 18.02 26.76
N THR A 476 6.15 17.42 25.63
CA THR A 476 4.80 17.51 25.07
C THR A 476 3.92 16.29 25.40
N GLY A 477 4.53 15.15 25.71
CA GLY A 477 3.82 13.86 25.81
C GLY A 477 3.49 13.23 24.47
N ALA A 478 3.96 13.81 23.35
CA ALA A 478 3.74 13.27 22.01
C ALA A 478 4.49 11.94 21.84
N ARG A 479 3.87 11.01 21.11
CA ARG A 479 4.52 9.73 20.77
C ARG A 479 5.63 9.98 19.75
N LEU A 480 6.83 9.43 19.99
CA LEU A 480 7.95 9.56 19.07
C LEU A 480 8.20 8.23 18.33
N ALA A 481 8.18 8.27 17.00
CA ALA A 481 8.45 7.10 16.17
C ALA A 481 9.56 7.36 15.16
N TRP A 482 10.55 6.48 15.14
CA TRP A 482 11.61 6.47 14.14
C TRP A 482 11.25 5.56 12.96
N ILE A 483 11.34 6.11 11.75
CA ILE A 483 11.02 5.40 10.51
C ILE A 483 12.27 5.32 9.64
N PRO A 484 12.93 4.14 9.54
CA PRO A 484 14.04 3.94 8.62
C PRO A 484 13.58 3.88 7.18
N ARG A 485 14.52 3.99 6.23
CA ARG A 485 14.18 3.94 4.81
C ARG A 485 14.07 2.53 4.25
N ARG A 486 14.67 1.53 4.90
CA ARG A 486 14.76 0.15 4.38
C ARG A 486 14.05 -0.85 5.30
N ALA A 487 13.52 -1.92 4.68
CA ALA A 487 12.66 -2.90 5.34
C ALA A 487 13.34 -3.67 6.49
N GLY A 488 14.65 -3.89 6.41
CA GLY A 488 15.40 -4.69 7.39
C GLY A 488 15.92 -3.91 8.59
N GLU A 489 15.94 -2.57 8.55
CA GLU A 489 16.66 -1.76 9.54
C GLU A 489 16.05 -1.85 10.94
N ARG A 490 14.71 -1.82 11.05
CA ARG A 490 14.04 -1.98 12.34
C ARG A 490 14.38 -3.33 12.98
N GLY A 491 14.37 -4.40 12.19
CA GLY A 491 14.74 -5.75 12.63
C GLY A 491 16.23 -5.87 12.96
N ALA A 492 17.10 -5.17 12.24
CA ALA A 492 18.52 -5.13 12.51
C ALA A 492 18.86 -4.46 13.85
N VAL A 493 18.15 -3.38 14.21
CA VAL A 493 18.26 -2.77 15.54
C VAL A 493 17.86 -3.78 16.62
N GLU A 494 16.69 -4.45 16.48
CA GLU A 494 16.25 -5.47 17.45
C GLU A 494 17.20 -6.66 17.56
N ALA A 495 17.84 -7.03 16.46
CA ALA A 495 18.81 -8.11 16.42
C ALA A 495 20.18 -7.76 17.00
N GLY A 496 20.41 -6.49 17.39
CA GLY A 496 21.70 -6.01 17.90
C GLY A 496 22.77 -5.87 16.81
N ALA A 497 22.38 -5.61 15.57
CA ALA A 497 23.30 -5.30 14.47
C ALA A 497 23.75 -3.82 14.48
N LEU A 498 24.00 -3.27 15.68
CA LEU A 498 24.45 -1.89 15.93
C LEU A 498 25.65 -1.95 16.89
N PRO A 499 26.66 -1.06 16.77
CA PRO A 499 27.79 -1.06 17.68
C PRO A 499 27.33 -0.80 19.12
N GLY A 500 27.84 -1.59 20.07
CA GLY A 500 27.54 -1.40 21.50
C GLY A 500 26.14 -1.79 21.95
N LEU A 501 25.28 -2.31 21.06
CA LEU A 501 23.94 -2.80 21.40
C LEU A 501 23.96 -4.33 21.57
N LEU A 502 23.55 -4.83 22.74
CA LEU A 502 23.62 -6.25 23.19
C LEU A 502 25.02 -6.79 23.52
#